data_AF-A0A950GQ78-F1
#
_entry.id   AF-A0A950GQ78-F1
#
_cell.length_a   1.000
_cell.length_b   1.000
_cell.length_c   1.000
_cell.angle_alpha   90.00
_cell.angle_beta   90.00
_cell.angle_gamma   90.00
#
_symmetry.space_group_name_H-M   'P 1'
#
loop_
_entity.id
_entity.type
_entity.pdbx_description
1 polymer ?
#
loop_
_entity_poly.entity_id
_entity_poly.type
_entity_poly.pdbx_seq_one_letter_code
_entity_poly.pdbx_strand_id
1 'polypeptide(L)'
;MPEISPDLFINSVLGYQKTSALKAALSLDLFTVIAAVDGELDRIAEKTGAAMRGARILCDYLTVHGFLEKENSRYRLAEATQLFLSRTSPAYMGSIIDFLAAPEMISLWLEGDPAIFVRNGGSKGLGNIAADNPVWVKFAEAMVPFVRPIAAALAAKVAASPILPRRVLDIAAGHGVFGISVAQAVPQAEITALDWEPVLAVAKKNAEAAGIADRYRTLAGSAFEVDWGEGFDLVLLTNFLHHFDRRACVDLLKKARKSLHPKGRVLAAELVPNEDRISPPFPAMFAFMMLGSTPHGDAYTARELAEMGAEAGLGKVDVEPVPPTPESLVTFAPT
;
A
#
# COMPACT_ATOMS: atom_id res chain seq x y z
N MET A 1 -35.02 -14.51 -11.44
CA MET A 1 -34.11 -14.72 -10.29
C MET A 1 -32.79 -15.15 -10.89
N PRO A 2 -31.63 -14.63 -10.45
CA PRO A 2 -30.36 -15.21 -10.88
C PRO A 2 -30.35 -16.69 -10.50
N GLU A 3 -29.84 -17.53 -11.40
CA GLU A 3 -29.74 -18.97 -11.20
C GLU A 3 -28.83 -19.27 -10.00
N ILE A 4 -29.28 -20.14 -9.10
CA ILE A 4 -28.50 -20.54 -7.92
C ILE A 4 -27.36 -21.42 -8.41
N SER A 5 -26.11 -20.95 -8.24
CA SER A 5 -24.90 -21.64 -8.71
C SER A 5 -23.83 -21.74 -7.61
N PRO A 6 -23.05 -22.85 -7.53
CA PRO A 6 -21.90 -22.97 -6.64
C PRO A 6 -20.66 -22.17 -7.10
N ASP A 7 -20.73 -21.47 -8.24
CA ASP A 7 -19.56 -20.83 -8.87
C ASP A 7 -18.85 -19.85 -7.95
N LEU A 8 -19.57 -19.10 -7.11
CA LEU A 8 -18.95 -18.18 -6.16
C LEU A 8 -18.00 -18.91 -5.20
N PHE A 9 -18.44 -20.05 -4.67
CA PHE A 9 -17.65 -20.85 -3.73
C PHE A 9 -16.46 -21.51 -4.44
N ILE A 10 -16.70 -22.16 -5.58
CA ILE A 10 -15.65 -22.86 -6.33
C ILE A 10 -14.59 -21.89 -6.84
N ASN A 11 -14.98 -20.74 -7.40
CA ASN A 11 -14.03 -19.72 -7.86
C ASN A 11 -13.20 -19.12 -6.73
N SER A 12 -13.77 -19.02 -5.52
CA SER A 12 -13.06 -18.53 -4.34
C SER A 12 -12.02 -19.55 -3.86
N VAL A 13 -12.38 -20.84 -3.77
CA VAL A 13 -11.45 -21.92 -3.38
C VAL A 13 -10.29 -22.03 -4.37
N LEU A 14 -10.53 -21.82 -5.66
CA LEU A 14 -9.50 -21.86 -6.70
C LEU A 14 -8.72 -20.55 -6.84
N GLY A 15 -9.00 -19.52 -6.03
CA GLY A 15 -8.40 -18.20 -6.14
C GLY A 15 -6.86 -18.21 -6.08
N TYR A 16 -6.28 -19.09 -5.26
CA TYR A 16 -4.82 -19.22 -5.13
C TYR A 16 -4.12 -19.59 -6.46
N GLN A 17 -4.82 -20.28 -7.37
CA GLN A 17 -4.28 -20.64 -8.68
C GLN A 17 -4.04 -19.40 -9.54
N LYS A 18 -4.90 -18.38 -9.44
CA LYS A 18 -4.73 -17.10 -10.14
C LYS A 18 -3.48 -16.37 -9.65
N THR A 19 -3.28 -16.32 -8.33
CA THR A 19 -2.06 -15.76 -7.72
C THR A 19 -0.82 -16.51 -8.19
N SER A 20 -0.87 -17.85 -8.20
CA SER A 20 0.24 -18.67 -8.68
C SER A 20 0.56 -18.44 -10.16
N ALA A 21 -0.45 -18.30 -11.01
CA ALA A 21 -0.27 -18.02 -12.43
C ALA A 21 0.38 -16.65 -12.66
N LEU A 22 -0.04 -15.61 -11.92
CA LEU A 22 0.58 -14.29 -11.98
C LEU A 22 2.03 -14.29 -11.49
N LYS A 23 2.34 -15.01 -10.40
CA LYS A 23 3.73 -15.17 -9.94
C LYS A 23 4.60 -15.82 -11.03
N ALA A 24 4.11 -16.87 -11.67
CA ALA A 24 4.83 -17.53 -12.75
C ALA A 24 5.03 -16.58 -13.95
N ALA A 25 3.98 -15.88 -14.37
CA ALA A 25 4.05 -14.94 -15.49
C ALA A 25 5.05 -13.80 -15.24
N LEU A 26 5.04 -13.20 -14.04
CA LEU A 26 5.94 -12.10 -13.69
C LEU A 26 7.40 -12.57 -13.51
N SER A 27 7.60 -13.78 -12.99
CA SER A 27 8.93 -14.39 -12.85
C SER A 27 9.57 -14.70 -14.21
N LEU A 28 8.75 -15.06 -15.20
CA LEU A 28 9.18 -15.33 -16.57
C LEU A 28 9.27 -14.05 -17.44
N ASP A 29 8.94 -12.88 -16.88
CA ASP A 29 8.76 -11.62 -17.62
C ASP A 29 7.80 -11.77 -18.83
N LEU A 30 6.79 -12.64 -18.67
CA LEU A 30 5.94 -13.14 -19.75
C LEU A 30 5.23 -12.01 -20.51
N PHE A 31 4.70 -11.02 -19.81
CA PHE A 31 3.92 -9.94 -20.44
C PHE A 31 4.80 -9.07 -21.34
N THR A 32 5.99 -8.70 -20.85
CA THR A 32 6.99 -7.96 -21.63
C THR A 32 7.41 -8.75 -22.88
N VAL A 33 7.65 -10.05 -22.72
CA VAL A 33 8.00 -10.95 -23.82
C VAL A 33 6.90 -11.05 -24.87
N ILE A 34 5.64 -11.25 -24.46
CA ILE A 34 4.49 -11.36 -25.38
C ILE A 34 4.41 -10.13 -26.29
N ALA A 35 4.53 -8.92 -25.71
CA ALA A 35 4.52 -7.68 -26.48
C ALA A 35 5.71 -7.59 -27.44
N ALA A 36 6.89 -8.03 -27.03
CA ALA A 36 8.12 -7.95 -27.83
C ALA A 36 8.15 -8.94 -29.03
N VAL A 37 7.43 -10.05 -28.96
CA VAL A 37 7.46 -11.12 -29.99
C VAL A 37 6.16 -11.22 -30.79
N ASP A 38 5.29 -10.21 -30.71
CA ASP A 38 3.98 -10.17 -31.37
C ASP A 38 3.12 -11.41 -31.09
N GLY A 39 3.19 -11.91 -29.85
CA GLY A 39 2.32 -12.98 -29.37
C GLY A 39 2.61 -14.39 -29.89
N GLU A 40 3.68 -14.62 -30.66
CA GLU A 40 3.99 -15.93 -31.23
C GLU A 40 4.40 -16.94 -30.15
N LEU A 41 3.63 -18.01 -29.97
CA LEU A 41 3.85 -18.99 -28.91
C LEU A 41 5.26 -19.61 -28.91
N ASP A 42 5.79 -19.97 -30.09
CA ASP A 42 7.14 -20.54 -30.21
C ASP A 42 8.21 -19.58 -29.67
N ARG A 43 8.07 -18.29 -30.00
CA ARG A 43 8.98 -17.24 -29.54
C ARG A 43 8.79 -16.90 -28.08
N ILE A 44 7.55 -16.94 -27.57
CA ILE A 44 7.26 -16.78 -26.15
C ILE A 44 7.99 -17.86 -25.35
N ALA A 45 7.85 -19.13 -25.75
CA ALA A 45 8.51 -20.25 -25.10
C ALA A 45 10.04 -20.12 -25.15
N GLU A 46 10.60 -19.78 -26.32
CA GLU A 46 12.04 -19.55 -26.49
C GLU A 46 12.56 -18.44 -25.57
N LYS A 47 11.91 -17.26 -25.55
CA LYS A 47 12.35 -16.08 -24.79
C LYS A 47 12.18 -16.22 -23.29
N THR A 48 11.14 -16.94 -22.85
CA THR A 48 10.91 -17.21 -21.42
C THR A 48 11.70 -18.42 -20.91
N GLY A 49 12.33 -19.21 -21.79
CA GLY A 49 12.95 -20.48 -21.45
C GLY A 49 11.96 -21.56 -20.99
N ALA A 50 10.66 -21.35 -21.25
CA ALA A 50 9.61 -22.27 -20.85
C ALA A 50 9.41 -23.38 -21.89
N ALA A 51 9.04 -24.58 -21.44
CA ALA A 51 8.59 -25.62 -22.36
C ALA A 51 7.32 -25.16 -23.11
N MET A 52 7.23 -25.46 -24.41
CA MET A 52 6.10 -25.10 -25.28
C MET A 52 4.73 -25.39 -24.65
N ARG A 53 4.57 -26.58 -24.06
CA ARG A 53 3.34 -26.97 -23.36
C ARG A 53 3.03 -26.05 -22.17
N GLY A 54 4.05 -25.67 -21.41
CA GLY A 54 3.92 -24.81 -20.23
C GLY A 54 3.54 -23.38 -20.60
N ALA A 55 4.27 -22.76 -21.54
CA ALA A 55 3.97 -21.43 -22.04
C ALA A 55 2.53 -21.35 -22.57
N ARG A 56 2.13 -22.34 -23.37
CA ARG A 56 0.77 -22.42 -23.93
C ARG A 56 -0.30 -22.49 -22.85
N ILE A 57 -0.15 -23.39 -21.86
CA ILE A 57 -1.14 -23.57 -20.80
C ILE A 57 -1.24 -22.33 -19.92
N LEU A 58 -0.12 -21.69 -19.58
CA LEU A 58 -0.12 -20.47 -18.79
C LEU A 58 -0.79 -19.32 -19.55
N CYS A 59 -0.46 -19.13 -20.83
CA CYS A 59 -1.11 -18.11 -21.67
C CYS A 59 -2.60 -18.38 -21.82
N ASP A 60 -3.03 -19.62 -22.11
CA ASP A 60 -4.46 -19.98 -22.18
C ASP A 60 -5.18 -19.65 -20.86
N TYR A 61 -4.59 -19.99 -19.72
CA TYR A 61 -5.16 -19.71 -18.39
C TYR A 61 -5.31 -18.20 -18.13
N LEU A 62 -4.28 -17.43 -18.47
CA LEU A 62 -4.29 -15.96 -18.36
C LEU A 62 -5.30 -15.33 -19.33
N THR A 63 -5.51 -15.92 -20.52
CA THR A 63 -6.58 -15.50 -21.45
C THR A 63 -7.96 -15.72 -20.86
N VAL A 64 -8.23 -16.89 -20.26
CA VAL A 64 -9.52 -17.18 -19.58
C VAL A 64 -9.80 -16.18 -18.45
N HIS A 65 -8.75 -15.71 -17.77
CA HIS A 65 -8.87 -14.70 -16.71
C HIS A 65 -8.78 -13.25 -17.20
N GLY A 66 -8.74 -13.01 -18.52
CA GLY A 66 -8.80 -11.68 -19.12
C GLY A 66 -7.51 -10.87 -19.06
N PHE A 67 -6.38 -11.46 -18.65
CA PHE A 67 -5.08 -10.79 -18.72
C PHE A 67 -4.54 -10.72 -20.15
N LEU A 68 -4.90 -11.71 -20.97
CA LEU A 68 -4.48 -11.83 -22.36
C LEU A 68 -5.72 -11.99 -23.24
N GLU A 69 -5.56 -11.63 -24.50
CA GLU A 69 -6.45 -11.98 -25.59
C GLU A 69 -5.77 -13.04 -26.46
N LYS A 70 -6.57 -13.88 -27.14
CA LYS A 70 -6.06 -14.91 -28.04
C LYS A 70 -6.78 -14.84 -29.37
N GLU A 71 -6.00 -14.70 -30.44
CA GLU A 71 -6.51 -14.72 -31.81
C GLU A 71 -5.68 -15.73 -32.62
N ASN A 72 -6.33 -16.78 -33.11
CA ASN A 72 -5.66 -17.94 -33.71
C ASN A 72 -4.59 -18.54 -32.77
N SER A 73 -3.31 -18.47 -33.16
CA SER A 73 -2.15 -18.97 -32.40
C SER A 73 -1.32 -17.86 -31.78
N ARG A 74 -1.86 -16.63 -31.71
CA ARG A 74 -1.18 -15.46 -31.14
C ARG A 74 -1.87 -14.97 -29.87
N TYR A 75 -1.07 -14.54 -28.91
CA TYR A 75 -1.55 -13.91 -27.67
C TYR A 75 -1.28 -12.41 -27.70
N ARG A 76 -2.22 -11.60 -27.23
CA ARG A 76 -2.02 -10.15 -27.03
C ARG A 76 -2.29 -9.81 -25.58
N LEU A 77 -1.65 -8.75 -25.08
CA LEU A 77 -1.96 -8.23 -23.74
C LEU A 77 -3.31 -7.51 -23.80
N ALA A 78 -4.19 -7.74 -22.82
CA ALA A 78 -5.30 -6.83 -22.59
C ALA A 78 -4.76 -5.42 -22.23
N GLU A 79 -5.54 -4.37 -22.47
CA GLU A 79 -5.08 -2.97 -22.28
C GLU A 79 -4.53 -2.71 -20.86
N ALA A 80 -5.27 -3.14 -19.83
CA ALA A 80 -4.82 -3.01 -18.44
C ALA A 80 -3.55 -3.83 -18.16
N THR A 81 -3.40 -5.02 -18.75
CA THR A 81 -2.19 -5.84 -18.61
C THR A 81 -0.98 -5.17 -19.27
N GLN A 82 -1.15 -4.60 -20.45
CA GLN A 82 -0.10 -3.84 -21.14
C GLN A 82 0.35 -2.65 -20.29
N LEU A 83 -0.60 -1.92 -19.72
CA LEU A 83 -0.33 -0.72 -18.93
C LEU A 83 0.32 -1.04 -17.57
N PHE A 84 -0.16 -2.05 -16.85
CA PHE A 84 0.25 -2.28 -15.46
C PHE A 84 1.21 -3.46 -15.26
N LEU A 85 1.32 -4.39 -16.21
CA LEU A 85 2.11 -5.63 -16.04
C LEU A 85 3.23 -5.82 -17.08
N SER A 86 3.34 -4.95 -18.09
CA SER A 86 4.54 -4.89 -18.94
C SER A 86 5.63 -4.03 -18.29
N ARG A 87 6.87 -4.54 -18.21
CA ARG A 87 8.00 -3.78 -17.64
C ARG A 87 8.40 -2.56 -18.47
N THR A 88 7.98 -2.50 -19.73
CA THR A 88 8.21 -1.33 -20.59
C THR A 88 7.28 -0.16 -20.25
N SER A 89 6.24 -0.39 -19.45
CA SER A 89 5.31 0.66 -19.04
C SER A 89 5.85 1.44 -17.85
N PRO A 90 5.79 2.79 -17.86
CA PRO A 90 6.10 3.60 -16.68
C PRO A 90 5.07 3.41 -15.55
N ALA A 91 3.90 2.84 -15.85
CA ALA A 91 2.87 2.48 -14.88
C ALA A 91 2.97 1.01 -14.43
N TYR A 92 4.11 0.34 -14.66
CA TYR A 92 4.31 -1.05 -14.22
C TYR A 92 4.15 -1.18 -12.69
N MET A 93 3.34 -2.16 -12.29
CA MET A 93 2.96 -2.46 -10.91
C MET A 93 3.26 -3.91 -10.51
N GLY A 94 3.93 -4.68 -11.36
CA GLY A 94 4.17 -6.11 -11.10
C GLY A 94 5.00 -6.40 -9.85
N SER A 95 5.81 -5.45 -9.36
CA SER A 95 6.59 -5.60 -8.12
C SER A 95 5.72 -5.79 -6.88
N ILE A 96 4.46 -5.36 -6.90
CA ILE A 96 3.52 -5.47 -5.78
C ILE A 96 3.36 -6.93 -5.33
N ILE A 97 3.51 -7.89 -6.26
CA ILE A 97 3.38 -9.31 -5.97
C ILE A 97 4.46 -9.82 -5.00
N ASP A 98 5.62 -9.16 -4.96
CA ASP A 98 6.75 -9.51 -4.09
C ASP A 98 6.46 -9.21 -2.61
N PHE A 99 5.42 -8.41 -2.35
CA PHE A 99 4.86 -8.20 -1.02
C PHE A 99 3.54 -8.95 -0.83
N LEU A 100 2.50 -8.67 -1.64
CA LEU A 100 1.16 -9.21 -1.42
C LEU A 100 1.08 -10.74 -1.52
N ALA A 101 1.98 -11.35 -2.30
CA ALA A 101 2.10 -12.80 -2.44
C ALA A 101 3.49 -13.31 -2.04
N ALA A 102 4.14 -12.60 -1.11
CA ALA A 102 5.35 -13.09 -0.43
C ALA A 102 5.05 -14.42 0.31
N PRO A 103 6.04 -15.31 0.48
CA PRO A 103 5.82 -16.59 1.17
C PRO A 103 5.19 -16.42 2.56
N GLU A 104 5.59 -15.41 3.32
CA GLU A 104 5.08 -15.16 4.66
C GLU A 104 3.62 -14.69 4.64
N MET A 105 3.25 -13.88 3.63
CA MET A 105 1.87 -13.47 3.42
C MET A 105 1.00 -14.65 2.98
N ILE A 106 1.47 -15.47 2.03
CA ILE A 106 0.75 -16.68 1.60
C ILE A 106 0.55 -17.62 2.79
N SER A 107 1.59 -17.84 3.59
CA SER A 107 1.54 -18.72 4.75
C SER A 107 0.51 -18.25 5.77
N LEU A 108 0.46 -16.93 6.04
CA LEU A 108 -0.53 -16.33 6.93
C LEU A 108 -1.98 -16.66 6.52
N TRP A 109 -2.28 -16.63 5.23
CA TRP A 109 -3.66 -16.77 4.73
C TRP A 109 -4.06 -18.19 4.36
N LEU A 110 -3.13 -19.00 3.85
CA LEU A 110 -3.45 -20.28 3.20
C LEU A 110 -2.86 -21.50 3.92
N GLU A 111 -1.76 -21.34 4.67
CA GLU A 111 -1.09 -22.48 5.34
C GLU A 111 -1.43 -22.55 6.83
N GLY A 112 -1.74 -21.41 7.47
CA GLY A 112 -2.21 -21.34 8.85
C GLY A 112 -3.66 -21.82 9.05
N ASP A 113 -4.21 -21.59 10.25
CA ASP A 113 -5.66 -21.69 10.51
C ASP A 113 -6.25 -20.28 10.65
N PRO A 114 -6.79 -19.68 9.56
CA PRO A 114 -7.41 -18.37 9.59
C PRO A 114 -8.54 -18.23 10.63
N ALA A 115 -9.21 -19.33 11.01
CA ALA A 115 -10.25 -19.25 12.03
C ALA A 115 -9.69 -18.87 13.41
N ILE A 116 -8.38 -19.01 13.65
CA ILE A 116 -7.75 -18.60 14.91
C ILE A 116 -7.84 -17.08 15.11
N PHE A 117 -7.45 -16.27 14.12
CA PHE A 117 -7.53 -14.81 14.29
C PHE A 117 -8.98 -14.31 14.35
N VAL A 118 -9.92 -15.01 13.71
CA VAL A 118 -11.36 -14.72 13.87
C VAL A 118 -11.83 -15.00 15.30
N ARG A 119 -11.47 -16.18 15.85
CA ARG A 119 -11.83 -16.54 17.22
C ARG A 119 -11.19 -15.63 18.27
N ASN A 120 -9.99 -15.14 18.00
CA ASN A 120 -9.26 -14.27 18.91
C ASN A 120 -9.62 -12.78 18.76
N GLY A 121 -10.22 -12.39 17.63
CA GLY A 121 -10.40 -10.98 17.28
C GLY A 121 -9.08 -10.29 16.86
N GLY A 122 -8.10 -11.04 16.36
CA GLY A 122 -6.79 -10.53 15.95
C GLY A 122 -5.71 -11.60 15.83
N SER A 123 -4.56 -11.22 15.25
CA SER A 123 -3.37 -12.06 15.16
C SER A 123 -2.78 -12.39 16.54
N LYS A 124 -2.09 -13.52 16.67
CA LYS A 124 -1.35 -13.84 17.90
C LYS A 124 -0.03 -13.06 17.99
N GLY A 125 0.33 -12.64 19.21
CA GLY A 125 1.59 -11.93 19.45
C GLY A 125 1.54 -10.49 18.94
N LEU A 126 2.64 -10.00 18.37
CA LEU A 126 2.71 -8.66 17.77
C LEU A 126 2.43 -8.67 16.25
N GLY A 127 2.24 -9.82 15.62
CA GLY A 127 2.00 -9.89 14.16
C GLY A 127 3.01 -9.06 13.36
N ASN A 128 2.51 -8.29 12.40
CA ASN A 128 3.34 -7.41 11.56
C ASN A 128 3.87 -6.19 12.33
N ILE A 129 3.30 -5.81 13.48
CA ILE A 129 3.76 -4.63 14.26
C ILE A 129 4.94 -4.94 15.20
N ALA A 130 5.51 -6.14 15.13
CA ALA A 130 6.75 -6.46 15.84
C ALA A 130 7.89 -5.52 15.43
N ALA A 131 8.76 -5.15 16.38
CA ALA A 131 9.92 -4.32 16.12
C ALA A 131 10.82 -4.95 15.03
N ASP A 132 11.34 -4.11 14.14
CA ASP A 132 12.23 -4.49 13.03
C ASP A 132 11.72 -5.66 12.15
N ASN A 133 10.40 -5.85 12.06
CA ASN A 133 9.86 -6.93 11.25
C ASN A 133 10.27 -6.76 9.77
N PRO A 134 10.97 -7.75 9.16
CA PRO A 134 11.50 -7.63 7.80
C PRO A 134 10.41 -7.48 6.73
N VAL A 135 9.15 -7.78 7.05
CA VAL A 135 7.99 -7.56 6.18
C VAL A 135 7.90 -6.10 5.71
N TRP A 136 8.34 -5.14 6.53
CA TRP A 136 8.28 -3.71 6.21
C TRP A 136 9.35 -3.27 5.20
N VAL A 137 10.49 -3.95 5.15
CA VAL A 137 11.48 -3.72 4.06
C VAL A 137 10.90 -4.19 2.74
N LYS A 138 10.30 -5.40 2.70
CA LYS A 138 9.62 -5.91 1.50
C LYS A 138 8.48 -4.99 1.05
N PHE A 139 7.68 -4.49 2.00
CA PHE A 139 6.64 -3.49 1.74
C PHE A 139 7.23 -2.24 1.08
N ALA A 140 8.28 -1.66 1.68
CA ALA A 140 8.92 -0.45 1.18
C ALA A 140 9.53 -0.62 -0.21
N GLU A 141 10.04 -1.80 -0.58
CA GLU A 141 10.60 -2.05 -1.90
C GLU A 141 9.52 -2.33 -2.97
N ALA A 142 8.47 -3.07 -2.61
CA ALA A 142 7.51 -3.62 -3.57
C ALA A 142 6.31 -2.70 -3.85
N MET A 143 5.84 -1.94 -2.85
CA MET A 143 4.54 -1.25 -2.88
C MET A 143 4.58 0.16 -3.47
N VAL A 144 5.76 0.70 -3.79
CA VAL A 144 5.91 2.06 -4.35
C VAL A 144 4.98 2.34 -5.53
N PRO A 145 4.82 1.44 -6.54
CA PRO A 145 3.90 1.70 -7.64
C PRO A 145 2.43 1.80 -7.22
N PHE A 146 2.04 1.09 -6.17
CA PHE A 146 0.66 1.11 -5.64
C PHE A 146 0.33 2.43 -4.97
N VAL A 147 1.23 2.94 -4.14
CA VAL A 147 1.01 4.13 -3.31
C VAL A 147 1.37 5.44 -4.02
N ARG A 148 2.09 5.40 -5.15
CA ARG A 148 2.52 6.60 -5.87
C ARG A 148 1.34 7.54 -6.23
N PRO A 149 0.17 7.05 -6.71
CA PRO A 149 -0.95 7.93 -7.02
C PRO A 149 -1.50 8.68 -5.80
N ILE A 150 -1.68 8.01 -4.65
CA ILE A 150 -2.16 8.66 -3.42
C ILE A 150 -1.11 9.64 -2.88
N ALA A 151 0.19 9.31 -2.97
CA ALA A 151 1.27 10.21 -2.56
C ALA A 151 1.33 11.48 -3.42
N ALA A 152 1.10 11.35 -4.74
CA ALA A 152 1.00 12.50 -5.64
C ALA A 152 -0.21 13.39 -5.29
N ALA A 153 -1.37 12.78 -5.00
CA ALA A 153 -2.56 13.53 -4.58
C ALA A 153 -2.35 14.25 -3.24
N LEU A 154 -1.72 13.58 -2.27
CA LEU A 154 -1.32 14.15 -0.99
C LEU A 154 -0.40 15.36 -1.20
N ALA A 155 0.66 15.21 -2.00
CA ALA A 155 1.60 16.29 -2.28
C ALA A 155 0.94 17.47 -3.02
N ALA A 156 0.02 17.21 -3.95
CA ALA A 156 -0.75 18.24 -4.63
C ALA A 156 -1.65 19.02 -3.65
N LYS A 157 -2.32 18.33 -2.72
CA LYS A 157 -3.11 18.97 -1.65
C LYS A 157 -2.24 19.84 -0.75
N VAL A 158 -1.03 19.38 -0.42
CA VAL A 158 -0.07 20.17 0.37
C VAL A 158 0.37 21.42 -0.38
N ALA A 159 0.74 21.29 -1.66
CA ALA A 159 1.20 22.40 -2.50
C ALA A 159 0.11 23.42 -2.86
N ALA A 160 -1.16 23.00 -2.89
CA ALA A 160 -2.30 23.89 -3.09
C ALA A 160 -2.67 24.70 -1.82
N SER A 161 -2.07 24.38 -0.68
CA SER A 161 -2.36 25.07 0.58
C SER A 161 -1.72 26.47 0.61
N PRO A 162 -2.41 27.49 1.17
CA PRO A 162 -1.83 28.82 1.34
C PRO A 162 -0.67 28.84 2.36
N ILE A 163 -0.56 27.80 3.19
CA ILE A 163 0.49 27.64 4.19
C ILE A 163 1.32 26.43 3.77
N LEU A 164 2.47 26.69 3.16
CA LEU A 164 3.40 25.65 2.72
C LEU A 164 4.28 25.20 3.90
N PRO A 165 4.45 23.89 4.12
CA PRO A 165 5.26 23.40 5.23
C PRO A 165 6.75 23.56 4.92
N ARG A 166 7.54 23.94 5.92
CA ARG A 166 8.99 23.91 5.87
C ARG A 166 9.55 22.69 6.60
N ARG A 167 8.97 22.28 7.72
CA ARG A 167 9.38 21.07 8.46
C ARG A 167 8.28 20.02 8.40
N VAL A 168 8.56 18.89 7.77
CA VAL A 168 7.63 17.77 7.61
C VAL A 168 8.17 16.56 8.35
N LEU A 169 7.34 15.95 9.19
CA LEU A 169 7.60 14.67 9.83
C LEU A 169 6.80 13.58 9.11
N ASP A 170 7.48 12.56 8.60
CA ASP A 170 6.86 11.41 7.91
C ASP A 170 6.97 10.18 8.83
N ILE A 171 5.88 9.83 9.52
CA ILE A 171 5.84 8.75 10.51
C ILE A 171 5.53 7.42 9.84
N ALA A 172 6.29 6.38 10.21
CA ALA A 172 6.26 5.08 9.55
C ALA A 172 6.46 5.25 8.04
N ALA A 173 7.52 5.99 7.68
CA ALA A 173 7.75 6.49 6.34
C ALA A 173 7.83 5.38 5.27
N GLY A 174 8.18 4.15 5.66
CA GLY A 174 8.24 3.00 4.77
C GLY A 174 9.20 3.24 3.61
N HIS A 175 8.63 3.29 2.41
CA HIS A 175 9.33 3.66 1.18
C HIS A 175 9.79 5.13 1.10
N GLY A 176 9.30 6.01 1.96
CA GLY A 176 9.58 7.44 2.00
C GLY A 176 8.85 8.28 0.93
N VAL A 177 8.10 7.64 0.03
CA VAL A 177 7.47 8.27 -1.14
C VAL A 177 6.57 9.46 -0.77
N PHE A 178 5.82 9.40 0.33
CA PHE A 178 4.95 10.49 0.73
C PHE A 178 5.72 11.77 1.09
N GLY A 179 6.69 11.68 2.01
CA GLY A 179 7.58 12.80 2.32
C GLY A 179 8.39 13.28 1.11
N ILE A 180 8.90 12.35 0.27
CA ILE A 180 9.62 12.69 -0.97
C ILE A 180 8.73 13.50 -1.92
N SER A 181 7.49 13.05 -2.17
CA SER A 181 6.56 13.76 -3.05
C SER A 181 6.21 15.15 -2.51
N VAL A 182 6.06 15.31 -1.20
CA VAL A 182 5.90 16.64 -0.58
C VAL A 182 7.15 17.50 -0.83
N ALA A 183 8.36 16.98 -0.65
CA ALA A 183 9.60 17.72 -0.86
C ALA A 183 9.86 18.12 -2.31
N GLN A 184 9.33 17.36 -3.27
CA GLN A 184 9.36 17.66 -4.70
C GLN A 184 8.34 18.76 -5.06
N ALA A 185 7.14 18.69 -4.50
CA ALA A 185 6.09 19.68 -4.74
C ALA A 185 6.34 21.01 -4.00
N VAL A 186 7.04 20.96 -2.85
CA VAL A 186 7.37 22.12 -2.01
C VAL A 186 8.90 22.18 -1.82
N PRO A 187 9.63 22.96 -2.64
CA PRO A 187 11.10 22.96 -2.66
C PRO A 187 11.80 23.37 -1.35
N GLN A 188 11.09 24.05 -0.44
CA GLN A 188 11.62 24.45 0.87
C GLN A 188 11.35 23.42 1.99
N ALA A 189 10.57 22.37 1.72
CA ALA A 189 10.22 21.39 2.74
C ALA A 189 11.42 20.49 3.09
N GLU A 190 11.78 20.42 4.37
CA GLU A 190 12.74 19.48 4.92
C GLU A 190 11.97 18.33 5.56
N ILE A 191 12.32 17.10 5.18
CA ILE A 191 11.64 15.89 5.62
C ILE A 191 12.45 15.22 6.72
N THR A 192 11.79 14.88 7.82
CA THR A 192 12.28 13.94 8.81
C THR A 192 11.43 12.68 8.71
N ALA A 193 12.02 11.57 8.26
CA ALA A 193 11.37 10.28 8.14
C ALA A 193 11.65 9.43 9.37
N LEU A 194 10.60 8.94 10.03
CA LEU A 194 10.68 8.05 11.17
C LEU A 194 10.22 6.65 10.77
N ASP A 195 11.08 5.67 10.98
CA ASP A 195 10.75 4.25 10.81
C ASP A 195 11.85 3.39 11.48
N TRP A 196 11.77 2.07 11.34
CA TRP A 196 12.84 1.15 11.68
C TRP A 196 14.08 1.38 10.80
N GLU A 197 15.27 1.21 11.37
CA GLU A 197 16.54 1.49 10.66
C GLU A 197 16.67 0.74 9.31
N PRO A 198 16.33 -0.57 9.21
CA PRO A 198 16.37 -1.27 7.92
C PRO A 198 15.40 -0.69 6.88
N VAL A 199 14.25 -0.16 7.30
CA VAL A 199 13.25 0.45 6.42
C VAL A 199 13.71 1.83 5.95
N LEU A 200 14.28 2.62 6.86
CA LEU A 200 14.85 3.94 6.54
C LEU A 200 15.98 3.87 5.52
N ALA A 201 16.71 2.76 5.41
CA ALA A 201 17.68 2.55 4.35
C ALA A 201 17.04 2.58 2.94
N VAL A 202 15.84 2.00 2.79
CA VAL A 202 15.06 2.06 1.55
C VAL A 202 14.58 3.47 1.27
N ALA A 203 13.99 4.13 2.28
CA ALA A 203 13.51 5.52 2.18
C ALA A 203 14.64 6.48 1.78
N LYS A 204 15.83 6.34 2.37
CA LYS A 204 17.00 7.15 2.06
C LYS A 204 17.47 6.95 0.62
N LYS A 205 17.56 5.70 0.14
CA LYS A 205 17.90 5.40 -1.26
C LYS A 205 16.90 6.02 -2.23
N ASN A 206 15.60 6.00 -1.90
CA ASN A 206 14.57 6.64 -2.71
C ASN A 206 14.69 8.17 -2.69
N ALA A 207 15.02 8.77 -1.55
CA ALA A 207 15.26 10.21 -1.43
C ALA A 207 16.49 10.68 -2.22
N GLU A 208 17.57 9.89 -2.21
CA GLU A 208 18.77 10.11 -3.03
C GLU A 208 18.44 10.03 -4.53
N ALA A 209 17.72 8.98 -4.96
CA ALA A 209 17.28 8.84 -6.34
C ALA A 209 16.33 9.97 -6.79
N ALA A 210 15.56 10.54 -5.86
CA ALA A 210 14.68 11.68 -6.08
C ALA A 210 15.39 13.05 -6.03
N GLY A 211 16.69 13.09 -5.74
CA GLY A 211 17.49 14.31 -5.71
C GLY A 211 17.22 15.22 -4.51
N ILE A 212 16.70 14.69 -3.40
CA ILE A 212 16.34 15.48 -2.21
C ILE A 212 17.16 15.13 -0.95
N ALA A 213 18.24 14.36 -1.08
CA ALA A 213 19.05 13.86 0.03
C ALA A 213 19.46 14.95 1.04
N ASP A 214 19.83 16.14 0.55
CA ASP A 214 20.26 17.26 1.40
C ASP A 214 19.15 17.76 2.35
N ARG A 215 17.88 17.54 2.00
CA ARG A 215 16.69 17.93 2.77
C ARG A 215 15.94 16.74 3.37
N TYR A 216 16.55 15.55 3.37
CA TYR A 216 15.96 14.34 3.94
C TYR A 216 16.78 13.88 5.15
N ARG A 217 16.12 13.70 6.28
CA ARG A 217 16.71 13.23 7.54
C ARG A 217 15.95 12.01 8.03
N THR A 218 16.64 11.14 8.74
CA THR A 218 16.08 9.88 9.24
C THR A 218 16.11 9.87 10.76
N LEU A 219 15.05 9.35 11.37
CA LEU A 219 14.87 9.22 12.81
C LEU A 219 14.48 7.78 13.12
N ALA A 220 15.44 6.94 13.48
CA ALA A 220 15.21 5.50 13.62
C ALA A 220 14.51 5.14 14.94
N GLY A 221 13.53 4.25 14.88
CA GLY A 221 12.92 3.57 16.02
C GLY A 221 11.39 3.60 16.03
N SER A 222 10.82 3.16 17.16
CA SER A 222 9.37 3.09 17.34
C SER A 222 8.74 4.48 17.34
N ALA A 223 7.67 4.67 16.54
CA ALA A 223 6.87 5.88 16.55
C ALA A 223 6.30 6.19 17.94
N PHE A 224 6.06 5.18 18.78
CA PHE A 224 5.56 5.38 20.14
C PHE A 224 6.63 5.89 21.11
N GLU A 225 7.88 5.46 20.94
CA GLU A 225 8.94 5.65 21.95
C GLU A 225 9.86 6.84 21.63
N VAL A 226 10.24 6.99 20.35
CA VAL A 226 11.22 8.00 19.94
C VAL A 226 10.68 9.41 20.16
N ASP A 227 11.51 10.32 20.65
CA ASP A 227 11.17 11.74 20.68
C ASP A 227 11.12 12.31 19.26
N TRP A 228 9.95 12.76 18.84
CA TRP A 228 9.75 13.33 17.51
C TRP A 228 10.37 14.73 17.39
N GLY A 229 10.60 15.40 18.52
CA GLY A 229 10.86 16.83 18.56
C GLY A 229 9.58 17.65 18.33
N GLU A 230 9.77 18.96 18.19
CA GLU A 230 8.67 19.92 18.09
C GLU A 230 8.87 20.89 16.91
N GLY A 231 7.80 21.60 16.55
CA GLY A 231 7.82 22.67 15.54
C GLY A 231 7.70 22.17 14.10
N PHE A 232 7.03 21.04 13.86
CA PHE A 232 6.69 20.59 12.51
C PHE A 232 5.46 21.33 11.98
N ASP A 233 5.51 21.73 10.72
CA ASP A 233 4.39 22.35 10.03
C ASP A 233 3.40 21.30 9.50
N LEU A 234 3.90 20.09 9.27
CA LEU A 234 3.11 18.95 8.77
C LEU A 234 3.64 17.65 9.38
N VAL A 235 2.72 16.85 9.91
CA VAL A 235 2.98 15.45 10.29
C VAL A 235 2.19 14.56 9.33
N LEU A 236 2.87 13.61 8.69
CA LEU A 236 2.27 12.59 7.84
C LEU A 236 2.09 11.30 8.65
N LEU A 237 0.90 10.70 8.56
CA LEU A 237 0.57 9.38 9.12
C LEU A 237 -0.07 8.54 8.02
N THR A 238 0.73 8.02 7.09
CA THR A 238 0.22 7.35 5.90
C THR A 238 0.22 5.83 6.06
N ASN A 239 -0.93 5.19 5.93
CA ASN A 239 -1.14 3.75 6.09
C ASN A 239 -0.61 3.24 7.45
N PHE A 240 -0.91 3.95 8.54
CA PHE A 240 -0.31 3.66 9.84
C PHE A 240 -1.31 3.44 10.95
N LEU A 241 -2.37 4.25 11.02
CA LEU A 241 -3.34 4.19 12.12
C LEU A 241 -4.09 2.85 12.13
N HIS A 242 -4.40 2.29 10.96
CA HIS A 242 -5.11 1.01 10.84
C HIS A 242 -4.44 -0.18 11.55
N HIS A 243 -3.17 -0.10 11.95
CA HIS A 243 -2.46 -1.20 12.59
C HIS A 243 -2.75 -1.35 14.09
N PHE A 244 -3.32 -0.31 14.70
CA PHE A 244 -3.41 -0.20 16.15
C PHE A 244 -4.86 -0.06 16.60
N ASP A 245 -5.10 -0.35 17.88
CA ASP A 245 -6.39 -0.08 18.50
C ASP A 245 -6.66 1.44 18.65
N ARG A 246 -7.93 1.79 18.92
CA ARG A 246 -8.37 3.17 19.08
C ARG A 246 -7.53 3.96 20.12
N ARG A 247 -7.14 3.33 21.24
CA ARG A 247 -6.39 4.02 22.30
C ARG A 247 -5.00 4.39 21.80
N ALA A 248 -4.29 3.45 21.17
CA ALA A 248 -2.98 3.68 20.60
C ALA A 248 -3.02 4.73 19.47
N CYS A 249 -4.06 4.72 18.63
CA CYS A 249 -4.28 5.77 17.63
C CYS A 249 -4.46 7.16 18.27
N VAL A 250 -5.25 7.27 19.33
CA VAL A 250 -5.40 8.55 20.08
C VAL A 250 -4.07 9.00 20.67
N ASP A 251 -3.27 8.09 21.23
CA ASP A 251 -1.97 8.42 21.80
C ASP A 251 -0.97 8.91 20.72
N LEU A 252 -0.96 8.27 19.54
CA LEU A 252 -0.18 8.73 18.38
C LEU A 252 -0.64 10.12 17.92
N LEU A 253 -1.94 10.36 17.82
CA LEU A 253 -2.49 11.66 17.41
C LEU A 253 -2.20 12.75 18.44
N LYS A 254 -2.20 12.45 19.75
CA LYS A 254 -1.75 13.38 20.81
C LYS A 254 -0.28 13.72 20.66
N LYS A 255 0.56 12.73 20.36
CA LYS A 255 1.99 12.92 20.12
C LYS A 255 2.22 13.77 18.87
N ALA A 256 1.48 13.51 17.79
CA ALA A 256 1.49 14.33 16.58
C ALA A 256 1.13 15.77 16.92
N ARG A 257 0.01 16.00 17.60
CA ARG A 257 -0.41 17.34 18.04
C ARG A 257 0.66 18.07 18.84
N LYS A 258 1.32 17.39 19.78
CA LYS A 258 2.41 17.97 20.59
C LYS A 258 3.63 18.37 19.74
N SER A 259 3.95 17.61 18.70
CA SER A 259 5.08 17.89 17.82
C SER A 259 4.83 19.05 16.84
N LEU A 260 3.57 19.45 16.65
CA LEU A 260 3.21 20.48 15.67
C LEU A 260 3.57 21.89 16.15
N HIS A 261 3.97 22.72 15.20
CA HIS A 261 3.89 24.17 15.32
C HIS A 261 2.40 24.59 15.47
N PRO A 262 2.05 25.74 16.10
CA PRO A 262 0.64 26.13 16.31
C PRO A 262 -0.25 26.19 15.07
N LYS A 263 0.33 26.41 13.88
CA LYS A 263 -0.39 26.40 12.58
C LYS A 263 -0.20 25.10 11.80
N GLY A 264 0.46 24.12 12.39
CA GLY A 264 0.73 22.84 11.76
C GLY A 264 -0.51 21.97 11.72
N ARG A 265 -0.46 20.91 10.91
CA ARG A 265 -1.57 19.97 10.75
C ARG A 265 -1.08 18.53 10.63
N VAL A 266 -1.97 17.58 10.85
CA VAL A 266 -1.71 16.17 10.54
C VAL A 266 -2.44 15.81 9.25
N LEU A 267 -1.76 15.11 8.36
CA LEU A 267 -2.34 14.58 7.13
C LEU A 267 -2.05 13.08 7.04
N ALA A 268 -3.09 12.29 6.92
CA ALA A 268 -3.00 10.85 6.77
C ALA A 268 -3.51 10.40 5.40
N ALA A 269 -3.11 9.21 5.00
CA ALA A 269 -3.67 8.47 3.87
C ALA A 269 -4.07 7.11 4.42
N GLU A 270 -5.36 6.78 4.39
CA GLU A 270 -5.89 5.58 5.04
C GLU A 270 -6.96 4.93 4.14
N LEU A 271 -7.15 3.62 4.32
CA LEU A 271 -8.26 2.89 3.72
C LEU A 271 -9.52 3.07 4.58
N VAL A 272 -10.30 4.11 4.27
CA VAL A 272 -11.47 4.51 5.04
C VAL A 272 -12.75 3.91 4.45
N PRO A 273 -13.37 2.89 5.08
CA PRO A 273 -14.69 2.44 4.70
C PRO A 273 -15.77 3.45 5.11
N ASN A 274 -16.91 3.36 4.43
CA ASN A 274 -18.15 3.98 4.86
C ASN A 274 -18.62 3.37 6.18
N GLU A 275 -19.53 4.06 6.86
CA GLU A 275 -20.06 3.64 8.16
C GLU A 275 -20.77 2.28 8.14
N ASP A 276 -21.16 1.78 6.97
CA ASP A 276 -21.72 0.44 6.80
C ASP A 276 -20.67 -0.69 6.87
N ARG A 277 -19.38 -0.34 6.81
CA ARG A 277 -18.20 -1.23 6.82
C ARG A 277 -18.23 -2.32 5.74
N ILE A 278 -18.96 -2.09 4.66
CA ILE A 278 -19.03 -2.98 3.49
C ILE A 278 -18.78 -2.24 2.18
N SER A 279 -18.74 -0.91 2.22
CA SER A 279 -18.49 -0.06 1.06
C SER A 279 -17.49 1.05 1.38
N PRO A 280 -16.72 1.55 0.39
CA PRO A 280 -16.39 0.85 -0.85
C PRO A 280 -15.70 -0.50 -0.56
N PRO A 281 -15.81 -1.50 -1.46
CA PRO A 281 -15.40 -2.86 -1.14
C PRO A 281 -13.93 -3.00 -0.71
N PHE A 282 -13.00 -2.29 -1.35
CA PHE A 282 -11.57 -2.44 -1.05
C PHE A 282 -11.21 -1.93 0.36
N PRO A 283 -11.57 -0.69 0.77
CA PRO A 283 -11.41 -0.25 2.17
C PRO A 283 -12.10 -1.15 3.19
N ALA A 284 -13.32 -1.61 2.90
CA ALA A 284 -14.06 -2.47 3.80
C ALA A 284 -13.39 -3.84 4.01
N MET A 285 -12.95 -4.49 2.92
CA MET A 285 -12.24 -5.78 3.00
C MET A 285 -10.89 -5.66 3.70
N PHE A 286 -10.29 -4.47 3.74
CA PHE A 286 -9.00 -4.25 4.39
C PHE A 286 -9.03 -4.52 5.90
N ALA A 287 -10.19 -4.41 6.56
CA ALA A 287 -10.33 -4.82 7.96
C ALA A 287 -9.96 -6.31 8.18
N PHE A 288 -10.21 -7.18 7.21
CA PHE A 288 -9.81 -8.59 7.28
C PHE A 288 -8.28 -8.77 7.20
N MET A 289 -7.60 -7.92 6.42
CA MET A 289 -6.13 -7.86 6.40
C MET A 289 -5.60 -7.48 7.77
N MET A 290 -6.18 -6.46 8.41
CA MET A 290 -5.78 -6.04 9.76
C MET A 290 -6.03 -7.11 10.81
N LEU A 291 -7.20 -7.77 10.77
CA LEU A 291 -7.54 -8.87 11.67
C LEU A 291 -6.51 -10.01 11.64
N GLY A 292 -6.08 -10.41 10.43
CA GLY A 292 -5.13 -11.51 10.28
C GLY A 292 -3.68 -11.13 10.59
N SER A 293 -3.30 -9.87 10.37
CA SER A 293 -1.88 -9.43 10.41
C SER A 293 -1.50 -8.57 11.61
N THR A 294 -2.47 -8.11 12.40
CA THR A 294 -2.23 -7.25 13.57
C THR A 294 -3.02 -7.75 14.79
N PRO A 295 -2.61 -7.41 16.02
CA PRO A 295 -3.34 -7.87 17.21
C PRO A 295 -4.72 -7.21 17.37
N HIS A 296 -4.82 -5.92 17.02
CA HIS A 296 -6.00 -5.09 17.30
C HIS A 296 -6.29 -4.03 16.23
N GLY A 297 -5.63 -4.08 15.07
CA GLY A 297 -5.85 -3.13 13.99
C GLY A 297 -7.20 -3.33 13.28
N ASP A 298 -7.64 -2.31 12.56
CA ASP A 298 -8.90 -2.25 11.82
C ASP A 298 -8.84 -1.21 10.70
N ALA A 299 -9.78 -1.25 9.75
CA ALA A 299 -10.02 -0.17 8.80
C ALA A 299 -11.05 0.81 9.39
N TYR A 300 -10.58 1.97 9.87
CA TYR A 300 -11.40 2.92 10.62
C TYR A 300 -12.29 3.78 9.72
N THR A 301 -13.55 3.99 10.12
CA THR A 301 -14.49 4.86 9.41
C THR A 301 -14.17 6.34 9.61
N ALA A 302 -14.76 7.21 8.78
CA ALA A 302 -14.58 8.65 8.92
C ALA A 302 -15.02 9.18 10.30
N ARG A 303 -16.12 8.65 10.86
CA ARG A 303 -16.56 9.00 12.20
C ARG A 303 -15.55 8.57 13.27
N GLU A 304 -15.03 7.34 13.19
CA GLU A 304 -14.06 6.83 14.18
C GLU A 304 -12.78 7.65 14.18
N LEU A 305 -12.27 8.01 13.00
CA LEU A 305 -11.11 8.91 12.85
C LEU A 305 -11.40 10.30 13.41
N ALA A 306 -12.59 10.84 13.19
CA ALA A 306 -13.00 12.13 13.75
C ALA A 306 -13.07 12.10 15.29
N GLU A 307 -13.62 11.04 15.87
CA GLU A 307 -13.68 10.83 17.32
C GLU A 307 -12.28 10.70 17.93
N MET A 308 -11.39 9.94 17.29
CA MET A 308 -9.99 9.83 17.71
C MET A 308 -9.26 11.18 17.63
N GLY A 309 -9.47 11.93 16.55
CA GLY A 309 -8.93 13.28 16.39
C GLY A 309 -9.40 14.24 17.50
N ALA A 310 -10.70 14.25 17.79
CA ALA A 310 -11.28 15.09 18.84
C ALA A 310 -10.71 14.74 20.23
N GLU A 311 -10.61 13.45 20.56
CA GLU A 311 -10.03 13.00 21.83
C GLU A 311 -8.52 13.30 21.96
N ALA A 312 -7.82 13.33 20.83
CA ALA A 312 -6.44 13.77 20.77
C ALA A 312 -6.27 15.30 20.93
N GLY A 313 -7.38 16.05 20.91
CA GLY A 313 -7.41 17.50 20.96
C GLY A 313 -7.04 18.15 19.63
N LEU A 314 -7.28 17.47 18.50
CA LEU A 314 -7.21 18.06 17.15
C LEU A 314 -8.57 18.67 16.78
N GLY A 315 -8.56 19.57 15.80
CA GLY A 315 -9.75 20.24 15.28
C GLY A 315 -10.59 19.35 14.38
N LYS A 316 -11.31 19.98 13.44
CA LYS A 316 -12.15 19.26 12.46
C LYS A 316 -11.30 18.24 11.68
N VAL A 317 -11.83 17.03 11.56
CA VAL A 317 -11.30 15.98 10.67
C VAL A 317 -12.09 15.98 9.37
N ASP A 318 -11.36 16.02 8.25
CA ASP A 318 -11.91 15.97 6.90
C ASP A 318 -11.39 14.72 6.18
N VAL A 319 -12.28 13.95 5.57
CA VAL A 319 -11.94 12.72 4.84
C VAL A 319 -12.33 12.89 3.38
N GLU A 320 -11.34 12.80 2.50
CA GLU A 320 -11.48 13.02 1.06
C GLU A 320 -11.06 11.75 0.30
N PRO A 321 -11.99 11.00 -0.30
CA PRO A 321 -11.66 9.88 -1.18
C PRO A 321 -10.85 10.35 -2.39
N VAL A 322 -9.84 9.58 -2.80
CA VAL A 322 -8.97 9.94 -3.94
C VAL A 322 -9.12 8.91 -5.07
N PRO A 323 -10.18 8.96 -5.88
CA PRO A 323 -10.31 8.07 -7.02
C PRO A 323 -9.21 8.32 -8.07
N PRO A 324 -8.73 7.29 -8.78
CA PRO A 324 -9.17 5.89 -8.72
C PRO A 324 -8.48 5.07 -7.62
N THR A 325 -7.71 5.68 -6.72
CA THR A 325 -7.09 4.96 -5.59
C THR A 325 -8.17 4.50 -4.61
N PRO A 326 -7.96 3.39 -3.88
CA PRO A 326 -8.90 2.95 -2.85
C PRO A 326 -8.79 3.78 -1.56
N GLU A 327 -7.77 4.62 -1.41
CA GLU A 327 -7.47 5.36 -0.19
C GLU A 327 -8.21 6.70 -0.13
N SER A 328 -8.31 7.23 1.10
CA SER A 328 -8.77 8.58 1.39
C SER A 328 -7.65 9.38 2.05
N LEU A 329 -7.59 10.68 1.75
CA LEU A 329 -6.80 11.63 2.52
C LEU A 329 -7.59 12.06 3.75
N VAL A 330 -6.95 12.04 4.92
CA VAL A 330 -7.57 12.41 6.20
C VAL A 330 -6.80 13.59 6.77
N THR A 331 -7.44 14.75 6.82
CA THR A 331 -6.82 15.98 7.35
C THR A 331 -7.33 16.22 8.76
N PHE A 332 -6.43 16.24 9.75
CA PHE A 332 -6.75 16.68 11.10
C PHE A 332 -6.28 18.13 11.26
N ALA A 333 -7.24 19.05 11.37
CA ALA A 333 -6.94 20.47 11.53
C ALA A 333 -6.29 20.76 12.91
N PRO A 334 -5.47 21.81 13.02
CA PRO A 334 -5.13 22.37 14.33
C PRO A 334 -6.39 22.90 15.03
N THR A 335 -6.35 22.94 16.36
CA THR A 335 -7.35 23.63 17.21
C THR A 335 -7.18 25.13 17.18
#